data_AF-A0A954SNR4-F1
#
_entry.id   AF-A0A954SNR4-F1
#
_cell.length_a   1.000
_cell.length_b   1.000
_cell.length_c   1.000
_cell.angle_alpha   90.00
_cell.angle_beta   90.00
_cell.angle_gamma   90.00
#
_symmetry.space_group_name_H-M   'P 1'
#
loop_
_entity.id
_entity.type
_entity.pdbx_description
1 polymer ?
#
loop_
_entity_poly.entity_id
_entity_poly.type
_entity_poly.pdbx_seq_one_letter_code
_entity_poly.pdbx_strand_id
1 'polypeptide(L)'
;MGVLQRIAIAYTFGGLLFLTFRPRTLFVILVAILVGYWAMLTYIPVPEFGAGNYAEGQNLANYIDKVALPLRKWDGDHDPEGLLSNLTAVASCLLGVFSGLLMRNQQRSEIQKVLILFVAGAAMIAGGYYWGFSHPIIKKIWTSSFVLMAGGWSCILLAFVHLLTEVIGLRFWAWPFVWIGVNPLAVYLSGEFVSWGDLAKRIVGGPVAAACGDYGDLLVTMTAVLLLFLFARFLYVRKIYIRL
;
A
#
# COMPACT_ATOMS: atom_id res chain seq x y z
N MET A 1 3.81 -10.49 11.64
CA MET A 1 2.66 -10.31 10.74
C MET A 1 3.25 -9.97 9.37
N GLY A 2 2.76 -10.59 8.31
CA GLY A 2 3.22 -10.34 6.95
C GLY A 2 2.15 -9.63 6.13
N VAL A 3 2.56 -8.98 5.04
CA VAL A 3 1.74 -8.02 4.28
C VAL A 3 0.37 -8.57 3.92
N LEU A 4 0.27 -9.85 3.62
CA LEU A 4 -0.98 -10.54 3.31
C LEU A 4 -1.96 -10.57 4.51
N GLN A 5 -1.49 -10.85 5.72
CA GLN A 5 -2.34 -10.85 6.92
C GLN A 5 -2.91 -9.45 7.18
N ARG A 6 -2.07 -8.42 7.08
CA ARG A 6 -2.50 -7.03 7.24
C ARG A 6 -3.55 -6.62 6.20
N ILE A 7 -3.31 -6.99 4.93
CA ILE A 7 -4.28 -6.76 3.85
C ILE A 7 -5.61 -7.46 4.20
N ALA A 8 -5.58 -8.73 4.60
CA ALA A 8 -6.80 -9.47 4.96
C ALA A 8 -7.61 -8.74 6.05
N ILE A 9 -6.96 -8.36 7.15
CA ILE A 9 -7.61 -7.63 8.26
C ILE A 9 -8.21 -6.30 7.77
N ALA A 10 -7.41 -5.51 7.03
CA ALA A 10 -7.85 -4.21 6.54
C ALA A 10 -9.07 -4.33 5.61
N TYR A 11 -9.08 -5.32 4.71
CA TYR A 11 -10.19 -5.59 3.80
C TYR A 11 -11.43 -6.14 4.53
N THR A 12 -11.27 -7.05 5.49
CA THR A 12 -12.40 -7.59 6.25
C THR A 12 -13.11 -6.49 7.03
N PHE A 13 -12.38 -5.71 7.84
CA PHE A 13 -13.01 -4.63 8.60
C PHE A 13 -13.45 -3.47 7.71
N GLY A 14 -12.63 -3.06 6.73
CA GLY A 14 -13.01 -2.01 5.78
C GLY A 14 -14.27 -2.36 4.98
N GLY A 15 -14.38 -3.62 4.53
CA GLY A 15 -15.56 -4.14 3.85
C GLY A 15 -16.80 -4.21 4.75
N LEU A 16 -16.66 -4.75 5.97
CA LEU A 16 -17.76 -4.79 6.95
C LEU A 16 -18.28 -3.39 7.27
N LEU A 17 -17.37 -2.44 7.52
CA LEU A 17 -17.73 -1.04 7.76
C LEU A 17 -18.47 -0.46 6.55
N PHE A 18 -17.95 -0.68 5.35
CA PHE A 18 -18.56 -0.18 4.11
C PHE A 18 -19.97 -0.74 3.87
N LEU A 19 -20.20 -2.02 4.18
CA LEU A 19 -21.51 -2.65 4.05
C LEU A 19 -22.50 -2.20 5.13
N THR A 20 -22.00 -1.83 6.32
CA THR A 20 -22.84 -1.49 7.48
C THR A 20 -23.21 -0.01 7.52
N PHE A 21 -22.28 0.88 7.14
CA PHE A 21 -22.39 2.32 7.39
C PHE A 21 -22.51 3.16 6.12
N ARG A 22 -23.21 4.29 6.23
CA ARG A 22 -23.30 5.28 5.14
C ARG A 22 -21.97 6.01 4.95
N PRO A 23 -21.69 6.55 3.74
CA PRO A 23 -20.43 7.25 3.45
C PRO A 23 -20.07 8.39 4.43
N ARG A 24 -21.07 9.12 4.94
CA ARG A 24 -20.86 10.16 5.97
C ARG A 24 -20.34 9.56 7.28
N THR A 25 -20.92 8.45 7.72
CA THR A 25 -20.51 7.74 8.93
C THR A 25 -19.13 7.10 8.75
N LEU A 26 -18.84 6.54 7.57
CA LEU A 26 -17.49 6.04 7.24
C LEU A 26 -16.42 7.13 7.36
N PHE A 27 -16.76 8.36 6.98
CA PHE A 27 -15.82 9.48 7.08
C PHE A 27 -15.56 9.84 8.55
N VAL A 28 -16.61 9.85 9.38
CA VAL A 28 -16.47 10.01 10.83
C VAL A 28 -15.60 8.90 11.43
N ILE A 29 -15.82 7.64 11.03
CA ILE A 29 -15.01 6.50 11.49
C ILE A 29 -13.55 6.64 11.05
N LEU A 30 -13.30 7.03 9.80
CA LEU A 30 -11.95 7.30 9.30
C LEU A 30 -11.24 8.35 10.18
N VAL A 31 -11.89 9.49 10.43
CA VAL A 31 -11.33 10.56 11.27
C VAL A 31 -11.12 10.08 12.71
N ALA A 32 -12.07 9.34 13.27
CA ALA A 32 -11.97 8.78 14.62
C ALA A 32 -10.80 7.81 14.76
N ILE A 33 -10.56 6.95 13.75
CA ILE A 33 -9.40 6.06 13.74
C ILE A 33 -8.10 6.86 13.69
N LEU A 34 -8.00 7.85 12.79
CA LEU A 34 -6.76 8.64 12.63
C LEU A 34 -6.44 9.47 13.88
N VAL A 35 -7.43 10.16 14.45
CA VAL A 35 -7.27 10.97 15.67
C VAL A 35 -7.08 10.09 16.89
N GLY A 36 -7.83 8.99 17.01
CA GLY A 36 -7.72 8.05 18.10
C GLY A 36 -6.34 7.37 18.13
N TYR A 37 -5.83 6.93 16.98
CA TYR A 37 -4.49 6.35 16.89
C TYR A 37 -3.39 7.35 17.24
N TRP A 38 -3.51 8.59 16.75
CA TRP A 38 -2.62 9.67 17.14
C TRP A 38 -2.63 9.89 18.66
N ALA A 39 -3.81 10.05 19.26
CA ALA A 39 -3.96 10.29 20.69
C ALA A 39 -3.39 9.12 21.53
N MET A 40 -3.60 7.87 21.10
CA MET A 40 -3.00 6.71 21.75
C MET A 40 -1.47 6.79 21.75
N LEU A 41 -0.85 7.06 20.59
CA LEU A 41 0.61 7.14 20.50
C LEU A 41 1.20 8.36 21.22
N THR A 42 0.45 9.46 21.32
CA THR A 42 0.95 10.71 21.94
C THR A 42 0.79 10.70 23.46
N TYR A 43 -0.35 10.22 23.98
CA TYR A 43 -0.71 10.44 25.39
C TYR A 43 -0.61 9.19 26.27
N ILE A 44 -0.61 7.99 25.71
CA ILE A 44 -0.47 6.76 26.53
C ILE A 44 1.02 6.55 26.83
N PRO A 45 1.43 6.53 28.11
CA PRO A 45 2.81 6.28 28.47
C PRO A 45 3.18 4.81 28.25
N VAL A 46 4.36 4.59 27.68
CA VAL A 46 4.99 3.28 27.56
C VAL A 46 5.91 3.07 28.77
N PRO A 47 5.93 1.88 29.39
CA PRO A 47 6.89 1.57 30.45
C PRO A 47 8.32 1.89 29.97
N GLU A 48 9.15 2.46 30.86
CA GLU A 48 10.55 2.85 30.62
C GLU A 48 10.79 4.06 29.69
N PHE A 49 9.84 4.43 28.81
CA PHE A 49 10.05 5.47 27.78
C PHE A 49 9.13 6.68 27.86
N GLY A 50 8.06 6.62 28.68
CA GLY A 50 7.09 7.71 28.81
C GLY A 50 6.11 7.80 27.63
N ALA A 51 5.38 8.91 27.53
CA ALA A 51 4.39 9.14 26.47
C ALA A 51 4.98 9.93 25.30
N GLY A 52 4.48 9.69 24.08
CA GLY A 52 4.83 10.49 22.90
C GLY A 52 6.21 10.25 22.30
N ASN A 53 6.87 9.14 22.67
CA ASN A 53 8.13 8.75 22.06
C ASN A 53 7.89 7.95 20.77
N TYR A 54 8.44 8.44 19.65
CA TYR A 54 8.30 7.83 18.32
C TYR A 54 9.57 7.08 17.86
N ALA A 55 10.60 6.98 18.72
CA ALA A 55 11.81 6.25 18.42
C ALA A 55 11.53 4.75 18.23
N GLU A 56 12.42 4.10 17.48
CA GLU A 56 12.34 2.68 17.20
C GLU A 56 12.44 1.87 18.51
N GLY A 57 11.56 0.89 18.69
CA GLY A 57 11.45 0.07 19.90
C GLY A 57 10.83 0.74 21.15
N GLN A 58 10.55 2.04 21.14
CA GLN A 58 10.17 2.83 22.33
C GLN A 58 8.73 3.37 22.33
N ASN A 59 7.99 3.14 21.24
CA ASN A 59 6.62 3.62 21.08
C ASN A 59 5.58 2.57 21.50
N LEU A 60 4.33 3.02 21.71
CA LEU A 60 3.23 2.17 22.19
C LEU A 60 2.92 1.02 21.22
N ALA A 61 3.00 1.25 19.90
CA ALA A 61 2.77 0.18 18.92
C ALA A 61 3.78 -0.96 19.11
N ASN A 62 5.06 -0.61 19.22
CA ASN A 62 6.14 -1.57 19.46
C ASN A 62 6.01 -2.26 20.82
N TYR A 63 5.55 -1.56 21.86
CA TYR A 63 5.30 -2.17 23.17
C TYR A 63 4.17 -3.20 23.12
N ILE A 64 3.04 -2.86 22.48
CA ILE A 64 1.93 -3.81 22.32
C ILE A 64 2.37 -5.02 21.52
N ASP A 65 3.15 -4.83 20.44
CA ASP A 65 3.68 -5.95 19.67
C ASP A 65 4.65 -6.80 20.50
N LYS A 66 5.46 -6.19 21.38
CA LYS A 66 6.32 -6.92 22.31
C LYS A 66 5.55 -7.79 23.30
N VAL A 67 4.42 -7.29 23.83
CA VAL A 67 3.60 -8.00 24.82
C VAL A 67 2.67 -9.04 24.18
N ALA A 68 2.03 -8.69 23.07
CA ALA A 68 0.96 -9.48 22.46
C ALA A 68 1.43 -10.45 21.36
N LEU A 69 2.62 -10.25 20.77
CA LEU A 69 3.19 -11.14 19.75
C LEU A 69 4.49 -11.81 20.26
N PRO A 70 4.39 -12.87 21.09
CA PRO A 70 5.55 -13.56 21.66
C PRO A 70 6.33 -14.44 20.67
N LEU A 71 5.87 -14.64 19.42
CA LEU A 71 6.51 -15.50 18.43
C LEU A 71 6.80 -14.78 17.11
N ARG A 72 8.04 -14.99 16.62
CA ARG A 72 8.64 -14.62 15.32
C ARG A 72 8.20 -13.25 14.76
N LYS A 73 8.93 -12.22 15.18
CA LYS A 73 8.85 -10.86 14.62
C LYS A 73 9.76 -10.75 13.40
N TRP A 74 9.34 -9.99 12.38
CA TRP A 74 10.12 -9.83 11.15
C TRP A 74 11.40 -9.00 11.36
N ASP A 75 11.39 -8.03 12.29
CA ASP A 75 12.49 -7.08 12.52
C ASP A 75 13.09 -7.21 13.94
N GLY A 76 13.13 -8.45 14.48
CA GLY A 76 13.69 -8.76 15.80
C GLY A 76 12.81 -8.29 16.95
N ASP A 77 12.83 -6.99 17.27
CA ASP A 77 12.20 -6.42 18.46
C ASP A 77 10.76 -5.95 18.25
N HIS A 78 10.39 -5.64 17.00
CA HIS A 78 9.09 -5.12 16.59
C HIS A 78 8.64 -5.72 15.25
N ASP A 79 7.35 -5.55 14.94
CA ASP A 79 6.75 -6.01 13.70
C ASP A 79 6.21 -4.79 12.93
N PRO A 80 6.65 -4.53 11.68
CA PRO A 80 6.15 -3.40 10.90
C PRO A 80 4.64 -3.47 10.59
N GLU A 81 4.01 -4.59 10.95
CA GLU A 81 2.57 -4.86 10.83
C GLU A 81 1.94 -5.21 12.17
N GLY A 82 2.39 -4.49 13.20
CA GLY A 82 1.88 -4.58 14.55
C GLY A 82 0.37 -4.49 14.69
N LEU A 83 -0.16 -5.09 15.75
CA LEU A 83 -1.61 -5.21 16.00
C LEU A 83 -2.29 -3.85 16.04
N LEU A 84 -1.65 -2.85 16.66
CA LEU A 84 -2.20 -1.50 16.77
C LEU A 84 -2.22 -0.76 15.43
N SER A 85 -1.22 -1.00 14.57
CA SER A 85 -1.10 -0.36 13.25
C SER A 85 -2.13 -0.88 12.21
N ASN A 86 -2.85 -1.96 12.54
CA ASN A 86 -3.96 -2.47 11.74
C ASN A 86 -5.16 -1.51 11.77
N LEU A 87 -5.34 -0.72 12.83
CA LEU A 87 -6.39 0.31 12.89
C LEU A 87 -6.20 1.33 11.76
N THR A 88 -4.99 1.89 11.65
CA THR A 88 -4.61 2.82 10.59
C THR A 88 -4.54 2.16 9.21
N ALA A 89 -4.35 0.84 9.13
CA ALA A 89 -4.49 0.09 7.88
C ALA A 89 -5.95 0.06 7.38
N VAL A 90 -6.92 -0.13 8.29
CA VAL A 90 -8.35 0.01 7.98
C VAL A 90 -8.67 1.43 7.51
N ALA A 91 -8.08 2.46 8.13
CA ALA A 91 -8.21 3.84 7.66
C ALA A 91 -7.69 4.02 6.22
N SER A 92 -6.52 3.46 5.88
CA SER A 92 -6.01 3.45 4.49
C SER A 92 -6.97 2.73 3.53
N CYS A 93 -7.57 1.62 3.95
CA CYS A 93 -8.59 0.92 3.16
C CYS A 93 -9.83 1.80 2.92
N LEU A 94 -10.32 2.51 3.95
CA LEU A 94 -11.44 3.43 3.83
C LEU A 94 -11.15 4.60 2.85
N LEU A 95 -9.92 5.13 2.80
CA LEU A 95 -9.53 6.11 1.77
C LEU A 95 -9.67 5.52 0.35
N GLY A 96 -9.32 4.25 0.17
CA GLY A 96 -9.57 3.50 -1.07
C GLY A 96 -11.06 3.36 -1.38
N VAL A 97 -11.89 3.07 -0.38
CA VAL A 97 -13.36 2.99 -0.52
C VAL A 97 -13.94 4.32 -1.01
N PHE A 98 -13.53 5.46 -0.44
CA PHE A 98 -13.98 6.78 -0.90
C PHE A 98 -13.57 7.07 -2.35
N SER A 99 -12.34 6.70 -2.72
CA SER A 99 -11.86 6.82 -4.10
C SER A 99 -12.70 5.95 -5.05
N GLY A 100 -13.00 4.70 -4.66
CA GLY A 100 -13.86 3.80 -5.42
C GLY A 100 -15.30 4.30 -5.58
N LEU A 101 -15.88 4.86 -4.51
CA LEU A 101 -17.21 5.49 -4.55
C LEU A 101 -17.24 6.69 -5.52
N LEU A 102 -16.18 7.49 -5.54
CA LEU A 102 -16.04 8.60 -6.49
C LEU A 102 -15.94 8.09 -7.93
N MET A 103 -15.12 7.07 -8.19
CA MET A 103 -14.97 6.48 -9.52
C MET A 103 -16.27 5.88 -10.05
N ARG A 104 -17.08 5.26 -9.18
CA ARG A 104 -18.37 4.65 -9.52
C ARG A 104 -19.49 5.68 -9.74
N ASN A 105 -19.27 6.94 -9.38
CA ASN A 105 -20.31 7.96 -9.50
C ASN A 105 -20.50 8.39 -10.97
N GLN A 106 -21.58 7.90 -11.58
CA GLN A 106 -21.94 8.20 -12.98
C GLN A 106 -22.50 9.61 -13.18
N GLN A 107 -22.88 10.33 -12.11
CA GLN A 107 -23.40 11.70 -12.21
C GLN A 107 -22.28 12.73 -12.41
N ARG A 108 -21.02 12.34 -12.19
CA ARG A 108 -19.85 13.23 -12.34
C ARG A 108 -19.11 12.89 -13.61
N SER A 109 -18.67 13.92 -14.34
CA SER A 109 -17.81 13.73 -15.50
C SER A 109 -16.42 13.23 -15.09
N GLU A 110 -15.71 12.58 -16.01
CA GLU A 110 -14.37 12.04 -15.72
C GLU A 110 -13.40 13.16 -15.27
N ILE A 111 -13.48 14.36 -15.87
CA ILE A 111 -12.65 15.50 -15.44
C ILE A 111 -12.99 15.99 -14.02
N GLN A 112 -14.27 15.93 -13.61
CA GLN A 112 -14.65 16.26 -12.24
C GLN A 112 -14.09 15.23 -11.25
N LYS A 113 -14.07 13.94 -11.61
CA LYS A 113 -13.47 12.89 -10.79
C LYS A 113 -11.97 13.12 -10.61
N VAL A 114 -11.25 13.43 -11.70
CA VAL A 114 -9.83 13.81 -11.67
C VAL A 114 -9.60 15.01 -10.73
N LEU A 115 -10.37 16.08 -10.91
CA LEU A 115 -10.21 17.30 -10.09
C LEU A 115 -10.44 17.01 -8.60
N ILE A 116 -11.48 16.25 -8.27
CA ILE A 116 -11.80 15.91 -6.88
C ILE A 116 -10.69 15.06 -6.27
N LEU A 117 -10.19 14.04 -6.99
CA LEU A 117 -9.07 13.23 -6.52
C LEU A 117 -7.80 14.07 -6.32
N PHE A 118 -7.50 14.98 -7.24
CA PHE A 118 -6.32 15.83 -7.16
C PHE A 118 -6.40 16.78 -5.97
N VAL A 119 -7.53 17.48 -5.80
CA VAL A 119 -7.75 18.41 -4.69
C VAL A 119 -7.77 17.68 -3.35
N ALA A 120 -8.46 16.55 -3.25
CA ALA A 120 -8.46 15.72 -2.05
C ALA A 120 -7.05 15.18 -1.74
N GLY A 121 -6.33 14.73 -2.78
CA GLY A 121 -4.95 14.26 -2.68
C GLY A 121 -4.01 15.32 -2.14
N ALA A 122 -4.05 16.52 -2.72
CA ALA A 122 -3.26 17.66 -2.27
C ALA A 122 -3.61 18.08 -0.84
N ALA A 123 -4.91 18.12 -0.49
CA ALA A 123 -5.36 18.42 0.87
C ALA A 123 -4.88 17.38 1.89
N MET A 124 -4.89 16.09 1.55
CA MET A 124 -4.36 15.03 2.41
C MET A 124 -2.84 15.12 2.56
N ILE A 125 -2.09 15.42 1.49
CA ILE A 125 -0.63 15.64 1.58
C ILE A 125 -0.32 16.81 2.50
N ALA A 126 -0.99 17.94 2.31
CA ALA A 126 -0.81 19.11 3.17
C ALA A 126 -1.17 18.76 4.63
N GLY A 127 -2.32 18.13 4.86
CA GLY A 127 -2.76 17.70 6.19
C GLY A 127 -1.78 16.72 6.84
N GLY A 128 -1.28 15.72 6.10
CA GLY A 128 -0.29 14.77 6.58
C GLY A 128 1.06 15.41 6.89
N TYR A 129 1.50 16.36 6.07
CA TYR A 129 2.73 17.12 6.30
C TYR A 129 2.65 17.99 7.56
N TYR A 130 1.57 18.78 7.71
CA TYR A 130 1.38 19.61 8.90
C TYR A 130 1.15 18.78 10.17
N TRP A 131 0.40 17.69 10.09
CA TRP A 131 0.28 16.75 11.21
C TRP A 131 1.61 16.07 11.53
N GLY A 132 2.51 15.96 10.55
CA GLY A 132 3.89 15.50 10.71
C GLY A 132 4.67 16.19 11.84
N PHE A 133 4.36 17.45 12.15
CA PHE A 133 5.01 18.20 13.24
C PHE A 133 4.66 17.66 14.64
N SER A 134 3.44 17.16 14.85
CA SER A 134 3.02 16.58 16.15
C SER A 134 2.95 15.05 16.12
N HIS A 135 2.81 14.46 14.94
CA HIS A 135 2.75 13.03 14.71
C HIS A 135 3.67 12.67 13.53
N PRO A 136 4.93 12.30 13.80
CA PRO A 136 5.94 12.10 12.75
C PRO A 136 5.49 11.13 11.67
N ILE A 137 5.86 11.41 10.41
CA ILE A 137 5.50 10.58 9.26
C ILE A 137 6.35 9.31 9.26
N ILE A 138 5.85 8.26 9.91
CA ILE A 138 6.55 6.98 10.08
C ILE A 138 5.75 5.85 9.43
N LYS A 139 6.35 5.23 8.41
CA LYS A 139 5.82 4.06 7.72
C LYS A 139 5.83 2.80 8.60
N LYS A 140 6.91 2.58 9.37
CA LYS A 140 7.10 1.35 10.17
C LYS A 140 5.95 1.08 11.15
N ILE A 141 5.39 2.11 11.77
CA ILE A 141 4.21 1.99 12.66
C ILE A 141 2.92 2.50 12.02
N TRP A 142 2.96 2.89 10.74
CA TRP A 142 1.80 3.35 9.97
C TRP A 142 1.00 4.50 10.60
N THR A 143 1.73 5.52 11.05
CA THR A 143 1.19 6.76 11.65
C THR A 143 0.07 7.40 10.84
N SER A 144 -0.83 8.11 11.52
CA SER A 144 -1.95 8.81 10.89
C SER A 144 -1.51 9.85 9.85
N SER A 145 -0.40 10.53 10.10
CA SER A 145 0.24 11.47 9.16
C SER A 145 0.78 10.74 7.93
N PHE A 146 1.37 9.55 8.10
CA PHE A 146 1.75 8.67 7.00
C PHE A 146 0.54 8.17 6.20
N VAL A 147 -0.59 7.82 6.84
CA VAL A 147 -1.82 7.42 6.12
C VAL A 147 -2.31 8.53 5.20
N LEU A 148 -2.32 9.78 5.68
CA LEU A 148 -2.70 10.94 4.85
C LEU A 148 -1.69 11.19 3.73
N MET A 149 -0.39 11.11 4.01
CA MET A 149 0.66 11.30 3.00
C MET A 149 0.58 10.24 1.89
N ALA A 150 0.52 8.96 2.27
CA ALA A 150 0.42 7.86 1.32
C ALA A 150 -0.90 7.88 0.55
N GLY A 151 -2.03 8.07 1.23
CA GLY A 151 -3.35 8.18 0.60
C GLY A 151 -3.46 9.38 -0.33
N GLY A 152 -2.85 10.50 0.04
CA GLY A 152 -2.79 11.71 -0.78
C GLY A 152 -2.03 11.49 -2.09
N TRP A 153 -0.83 10.91 -2.02
CA TRP A 153 -0.07 10.53 -3.22
C TRP A 153 -0.79 9.47 -4.07
N SER A 154 -1.45 8.49 -3.44
CA SER A 154 -2.27 7.52 -4.17
C SER A 154 -3.43 8.19 -4.92
N CYS A 155 -4.08 9.19 -4.33
CA CYS A 155 -5.16 9.94 -4.99
C CYS A 155 -4.65 10.77 -6.17
N ILE A 156 -3.51 11.44 -6.02
CA ILE A 156 -2.89 12.21 -7.12
C ILE A 156 -2.47 11.27 -8.26
N LEU A 157 -1.84 10.14 -7.93
CA LEU A 157 -1.46 9.15 -8.93
C LEU A 157 -2.70 8.60 -9.65
N LEU A 158 -3.75 8.25 -8.90
CA LEU A 158 -5.01 7.80 -9.48
C LEU A 158 -5.65 8.86 -10.38
N ALA A 159 -5.63 10.14 -9.97
CA ALA A 159 -6.11 11.26 -10.78
C ALA A 159 -5.33 11.38 -12.10
N PHE A 160 -3.99 11.25 -12.03
CA PHE A 160 -3.12 11.31 -13.19
C PHE A 160 -3.34 10.14 -14.16
N VAL A 161 -3.39 8.91 -13.65
CA VAL A 161 -3.67 7.73 -14.47
C VAL A 161 -5.04 7.84 -15.12
N HIS A 162 -6.07 8.23 -14.36
CA HIS A 162 -7.43 8.40 -14.85
C HIS A 162 -7.55 9.52 -15.89
N LEU A 163 -6.82 10.62 -15.72
CA LEU A 163 -6.70 11.69 -16.73
C LEU A 163 -6.11 11.15 -18.04
N LEU A 164 -5.00 10.41 -17.97
CA LEU A 164 -4.36 9.84 -19.15
C LEU A 164 -5.27 8.85 -19.88
N THR A 165 -5.94 7.95 -19.16
CA THR A 165 -6.69 6.83 -19.79
C THR A 165 -8.12 7.18 -20.19
N GLU A 166 -8.84 7.94 -19.36
CA GLU A 166 -10.28 8.21 -19.55
C GLU A 166 -10.57 9.58 -20.14
N VAL A 167 -9.73 10.59 -19.89
CA VAL A 167 -9.94 11.95 -20.44
C VAL A 167 -9.15 12.13 -21.75
N ILE A 168 -7.86 11.81 -21.74
CA ILE A 168 -6.98 11.99 -22.92
C ILE A 168 -7.07 10.77 -23.86
N GLY A 169 -7.39 9.58 -23.34
CA GLY A 169 -7.52 8.35 -24.12
C GLY A 169 -6.20 7.61 -24.40
N LEU A 170 -5.10 8.02 -23.77
CA LEU A 170 -3.81 7.34 -23.86
C LEU A 170 -3.81 6.07 -23.01
N ARG A 171 -4.12 4.94 -23.64
CA ARG A 171 -4.24 3.63 -22.97
C ARG A 171 -3.07 2.67 -23.22
N PHE A 172 -2.25 2.92 -24.24
CA PHE A 172 -1.22 1.95 -24.66
C PHE A 172 -0.14 1.69 -23.60
N TRP A 173 0.24 2.73 -22.84
CA TRP A 173 1.26 2.62 -21.79
C TRP A 173 0.76 1.83 -20.57
N ALA A 174 -0.56 1.70 -20.40
CA ALA A 174 -1.16 1.03 -19.25
C ALA A 174 -1.18 -0.51 -19.41
N TRP A 175 -1.03 -1.05 -20.61
CA TRP A 175 -1.14 -2.50 -20.88
C TRP A 175 -0.27 -3.39 -19.98
N PRO A 176 1.02 -3.09 -19.75
CA PRO A 176 1.85 -3.91 -18.87
C PRO A 176 1.35 -3.90 -17.42
N PHE A 177 0.85 -2.76 -16.95
CA PHE A 177 0.30 -2.60 -15.60
C PHE A 177 -1.05 -3.30 -15.45
N VAL A 178 -1.86 -3.37 -16.51
CA VAL A 178 -3.11 -4.14 -16.53
C VAL A 178 -2.83 -5.63 -16.36
N TRP A 179 -1.81 -6.18 -17.02
CA TRP A 179 -1.48 -7.61 -16.91
C TRP A 179 -1.16 -8.02 -15.47
N ILE A 180 -0.36 -7.20 -14.78
CA ILE A 180 -0.02 -7.41 -13.37
C ILE A 180 -1.22 -7.12 -12.48
N GLY A 181 -1.92 -6.01 -12.71
CA GLY A 181 -3.02 -5.55 -11.85
C GLY A 181 -4.26 -6.44 -11.86
N VAL A 182 -4.46 -7.25 -12.90
CA VAL A 182 -5.54 -8.24 -12.97
C VAL A 182 -5.19 -9.55 -12.24
N ASN A 183 -3.89 -9.83 -12.04
CA ASN A 183 -3.39 -11.03 -11.35
C ASN A 183 -2.34 -10.69 -10.25
N PRO A 184 -2.58 -9.72 -9.37
CA PRO A 184 -1.54 -9.21 -8.47
C PRO A 184 -1.13 -10.26 -7.42
N LEU A 185 -2.09 -11.06 -6.93
CA LEU A 185 -1.82 -12.12 -5.97
C LEU A 185 -1.01 -13.26 -6.60
N ALA A 186 -1.32 -13.64 -7.84
CA ALA A 186 -0.57 -14.66 -8.56
C ALA A 186 0.87 -14.23 -8.80
N VAL A 187 1.07 -12.96 -9.20
CA VAL A 187 2.41 -12.38 -9.38
C VAL A 187 3.17 -12.35 -8.04
N TYR A 188 2.53 -11.92 -6.95
CA TYR A 188 3.14 -11.92 -5.61
C TYR A 188 3.56 -13.32 -5.17
N LEU A 189 2.64 -14.29 -5.19
CA LEU A 189 2.90 -15.67 -4.78
C LEU A 189 3.89 -16.39 -5.70
N SER A 190 3.97 -16.00 -6.98
CA SER A 190 4.93 -16.62 -7.89
C SER A 190 6.38 -16.45 -7.43
N GLY A 191 6.71 -15.36 -6.73
CA GLY A 191 8.05 -15.14 -6.18
C GLY A 191 8.44 -16.13 -5.08
N GLU A 192 7.46 -16.74 -4.40
CA GLU A 192 7.69 -17.77 -3.37
C GLU A 192 7.93 -19.16 -3.99
N PHE A 193 7.31 -19.43 -5.14
CA PHE A 193 7.41 -20.73 -5.82
C PHE A 193 8.48 -20.76 -6.92
N VAL A 194 8.81 -19.60 -7.49
CA VAL A 194 9.68 -19.45 -8.65
C VAL A 194 10.74 -18.40 -8.36
N SER A 195 12.00 -18.83 -8.31
CA SER A 195 13.16 -17.93 -8.25
C SER A 195 13.40 -17.27 -9.61
N TRP A 196 12.67 -16.20 -9.90
CA TRP A 196 12.78 -15.45 -11.17
C TRP A 196 14.20 -14.98 -11.48
N GLY A 197 14.97 -14.62 -10.45
CA GLY A 197 16.39 -14.24 -10.58
C GLY A 197 17.28 -15.40 -11.02
N ASP A 198 17.07 -16.60 -10.47
CA ASP A 198 17.86 -17.78 -10.85
C ASP A 198 17.51 -18.26 -12.25
N LEU A 199 16.22 -18.19 -12.63
CA LEU A 199 15.80 -18.40 -14.00
C LEU A 199 16.46 -17.40 -14.96
N ALA A 200 16.47 -16.11 -14.61
CA ALA A 200 17.14 -15.09 -15.43
C ALA A 200 18.65 -15.35 -15.56
N LYS A 201 19.33 -15.72 -14.46
CA LYS A 201 20.76 -16.11 -14.49
C LYS A 201 21.02 -17.31 -15.40
N ARG A 202 20.10 -18.26 -15.52
CA ARG A 202 20.23 -19.39 -16.46
C ARG A 202 20.12 -18.97 -17.92
N ILE A 203 19.41 -17.89 -18.22
CA ILE A 203 19.19 -17.40 -19.60
C ILE A 203 20.31 -16.43 -20.01
N VAL A 204 20.63 -15.44 -19.17
CA VAL A 204 21.55 -14.33 -19.49
C VAL A 204 22.73 -14.20 -18.53
N GLY A 205 22.90 -15.11 -17.58
CA GLY A 205 24.04 -15.09 -16.65
C GLY A 205 25.33 -15.66 -17.23
N GLY A 206 26.32 -15.87 -16.36
CA GLY A 206 27.60 -16.48 -16.73
C GLY A 206 28.32 -15.68 -17.82
N PRO A 207 28.72 -16.31 -18.95
CA PRO A 207 29.46 -15.63 -20.02
C PRO A 207 28.72 -14.44 -20.63
N VAL A 208 27.39 -14.49 -20.68
CA VAL A 208 26.57 -13.42 -21.27
C VAL A 208 26.57 -12.19 -20.38
N ALA A 209 26.33 -12.36 -19.07
CA ALA A 209 26.43 -11.26 -18.11
C ALA A 209 27.87 -10.72 -18.02
N ALA A 210 28.88 -11.60 -18.06
CA ALA A 210 30.28 -11.20 -18.02
C ALA A 210 30.68 -10.38 -19.26
N ALA A 211 30.14 -10.69 -20.44
CA ALA A 211 30.35 -9.92 -21.66
C ALA A 211 29.77 -8.49 -21.58
N CYS A 212 28.79 -8.26 -20.69
CA CYS A 212 28.23 -6.93 -20.44
C CYS A 212 28.99 -6.12 -19.39
N GLY A 213 30.08 -6.65 -18.82
CA GLY A 213 30.87 -5.98 -17.80
C GLY A 213 30.03 -5.56 -16.60
N ASP A 214 30.15 -4.28 -16.19
CA ASP A 214 29.44 -3.71 -15.03
C ASP A 214 27.91 -3.74 -15.16
N TYR A 215 27.38 -3.94 -16.36
CA TYR A 215 25.94 -4.01 -16.61
C TYR A 215 25.37 -5.44 -16.55
N GLY A 216 26.18 -6.46 -16.26
CA GLY A 216 25.74 -7.86 -16.20
C GLY A 216 24.60 -8.10 -15.20
N ASP A 217 24.70 -7.52 -14.00
CA ASP A 217 23.66 -7.66 -12.96
C ASP A 217 22.37 -6.90 -13.34
N LEU A 218 22.51 -5.77 -14.03
CA LEU A 218 21.36 -5.04 -14.56
C LEU A 218 20.64 -5.87 -15.63
N LEU A 219 21.37 -6.53 -16.52
CA LEU A 219 20.80 -7.41 -17.55
C LEU A 219 20.02 -8.58 -16.93
N VAL A 220 20.60 -9.24 -15.93
CA VAL A 220 19.94 -10.33 -15.19
C VAL A 220 18.66 -9.82 -14.52
N THR A 221 18.72 -8.67 -13.86
CA THR A 221 17.56 -8.09 -13.17
C THR A 221 16.45 -7.70 -14.14
N MET A 222 16.79 -7.04 -15.25
CA MET A 222 15.83 -6.67 -16.30
C MET A 222 15.19 -7.91 -16.93
N THR A 223 15.96 -8.98 -17.11
CA THR A 223 15.45 -10.26 -17.62
C THR A 223 14.49 -10.90 -16.62
N ALA A 224 14.80 -10.90 -15.32
CA ALA A 224 13.91 -11.42 -14.29
C ALA A 224 12.56 -10.65 -14.27
N VAL A 225 12.62 -9.32 -14.36
CA VAL A 225 11.41 -8.48 -14.47
C VAL A 225 10.64 -8.80 -15.75
N LEU A 226 11.31 -8.92 -16.89
CA LEU A 226 10.67 -9.28 -18.16
C LEU A 226 9.96 -10.63 -18.08
N LEU A 227 10.59 -11.64 -17.49
CA LEU A 227 9.98 -12.97 -17.28
C LEU A 227 8.71 -12.87 -16.43
N LEU A 228 8.73 -12.05 -15.36
CA LEU A 228 7.55 -11.79 -14.54
C LEU A 228 6.42 -11.11 -15.33
N PHE A 229 6.74 -10.12 -16.16
CA PHE A 229 5.77 -9.47 -17.05
C PHE A 229 5.19 -10.44 -18.09
N LEU A 230 6.03 -11.32 -18.66
CA LEU A 230 5.59 -12.35 -19.61
C LEU A 230 4.68 -13.39 -18.93
N PHE A 231 4.97 -13.76 -17.69
CA PHE A 231 4.11 -14.62 -16.88
C PHE A 231 2.75 -13.95 -16.62
N ALA A 232 2.74 -12.69 -16.17
CA ALA A 232 1.51 -11.93 -15.96
C ALA A 232 0.70 -11.80 -17.27
N ARG A 233 1.37 -11.53 -18.39
CA ARG A 233 0.77 -11.49 -19.73
C ARG A 233 0.17 -12.84 -20.11
N PHE A 234 0.88 -13.95 -19.85
CA PHE A 234 0.39 -15.29 -20.13
C PHE A 234 -0.92 -15.56 -19.40
N LEU A 235 -0.97 -15.28 -18.09
CA LEU A 235 -2.21 -15.43 -17.29
C LEU A 235 -3.34 -14.56 -17.87
N TYR A 236 -3.04 -13.31 -18.21
CA TYR A 236 -4.00 -12.37 -18.78
C TYR A 236 -4.58 -12.86 -20.13
N VAL A 237 -3.72 -13.26 -21.07
CA VAL A 237 -4.13 -13.74 -22.41
C VAL A 237 -4.96 -15.03 -22.30
N ARG A 238 -4.62 -15.91 -21.35
CA ARG A 238 -5.35 -17.16 -21.10
C ARG A 238 -6.61 -16.96 -20.25
N LYS A 239 -6.93 -15.72 -19.85
CA LYS A 239 -8.05 -15.36 -18.96
C LYS A 239 -8.05 -16.15 -17.65
N ILE A 240 -6.87 -16.49 -17.15
CA ILE A 240 -6.70 -17.11 -15.84
C ILE A 240 -6.64 -15.98 -14.81
N TYR A 241 -7.66 -15.90 -13.96
CA TYR A 241 -7.79 -14.87 -12.94
C TYR A 241 -7.84 -15.54 -11.56
N ILE A 242 -6.72 -15.49 -10.85
CA ILE A 242 -6.66 -16.00 -9.48
C ILE A 242 -7.20 -14.92 -8.55
N ARG A 243 -8.41 -15.15 -8.02
CA ARG A 243 -9.10 -14.26 -7.07
C ARG A 243 -9.42 -15.03 -5.79
N LEU A 244 -9.39 -14.32 -4.66
CA LEU A 244 -9.94 -14.78 -3.37
C LEU A 244 -11.41 -14.38 -3.27
#